data_AF-A0A1W9MYD0-F1
#
_entry.id   AF-A0A1W9MYD0-F1
#
_cell.length_a   1.000
_cell.length_b   1.000
_cell.length_c   1.000
_cell.angle_alpha   90.00
_cell.angle_beta   90.00
_cell.angle_gamma   90.00
#
_symmetry.space_group_name_H-M   'P 1'
#
loop_
_entity.id
_entity.type
_entity.pdbx_description
1 polymer ?
#
loop_
_entity_poly.entity_id
_entity_poly.type
_entity_poly.pdbx_seq_one_letter_code
_entity_poly.pdbx_strand_id
1 'polypeptide(L)'
;METAASVNDVPIRLTYERWFHITENHNDLAGYYFELLETIEKPDLIVRGNKGTLKVSSDLTKLPITHVRADYDKEADVLYLSFRKPQNA
;
A
#
# COMPACT_ATOMS: atom_id res chain seq x y z
N MET A 1 -2.26 8.98 -14.15
CA MET A 1 -3.22 8.71 -13.06
C MET A 1 -3.53 7.26 -13.21
N GLU A 2 -3.09 6.45 -12.26
CA GLU A 2 -3.05 5.01 -12.46
C GLU A 2 -4.10 4.29 -11.62
N THR A 3 -4.52 3.13 -12.12
CA THR A 3 -5.41 2.20 -11.43
C THR A 3 -4.73 0.84 -11.44
N ALA A 4 -4.65 0.22 -10.26
CA ALA A 4 -4.19 -1.14 -10.10
C ALA A 4 -5.39 -2.04 -9.80
N ALA A 5 -5.49 -3.19 -10.45
CA ALA A 5 -6.48 -4.21 -10.08
C ALA A 5 -5.98 -4.97 -8.84
N SER A 6 -6.77 -5.03 -7.78
CA SER A 6 -6.44 -5.85 -6.62
C SER A 6 -6.50 -7.34 -6.99
N VAL A 7 -5.99 -8.19 -6.11
CA VAL A 7 -6.08 -9.66 -6.27
C VAL A 7 -7.51 -10.21 -6.33
N ASN A 8 -8.51 -9.42 -5.94
CA ASN A 8 -9.93 -9.77 -6.06
C ASN A 8 -10.60 -9.04 -7.24
N ASP A 9 -9.80 -8.56 -8.20
CA ASP A 9 -10.25 -7.84 -9.40
C ASP A 9 -10.94 -6.50 -9.10
N VAL A 10 -10.63 -5.91 -7.95
CA VAL A 10 -11.17 -4.60 -7.57
C VAL A 10 -10.24 -3.51 -8.07
N PRO A 11 -10.74 -2.53 -8.86
CA PRO A 11 -9.93 -1.41 -9.31
C PRO A 11 -9.62 -0.43 -8.16
N ILE A 12 -8.35 -0.33 -7.78
CA ILE A 12 -7.84 0.63 -6.81
C ILE A 12 -7.18 1.79 -7.55
N ARG A 13 -7.75 2.98 -7.36
CA ARG A 13 -7.34 4.20 -8.08
C ARG A 13 -6.46 5.08 -7.23
N LEU A 14 -5.22 5.31 -7.69
CA LEU A 14 -4.26 6.19 -7.04
C LEU A 14 -4.06 7.47 -7.85
N THR A 15 -4.84 8.50 -7.50
CA THR A 15 -4.73 9.82 -8.13
C THR A 15 -3.44 10.54 -7.71
N TYR A 16 -3.01 11.52 -8.50
CA TYR A 16 -1.87 12.37 -8.16
C TYR A 16 -2.08 13.09 -6.82
N GLU A 17 -3.27 13.63 -6.57
CA GLU A 17 -3.61 14.28 -5.29
C GLU A 17 -3.46 13.33 -4.09
N ARG A 18 -3.97 12.09 -4.20
CA ARG A 18 -3.84 11.08 -3.15
C ARG A 18 -2.38 10.69 -2.93
N TRP A 19 -1.62 10.50 -4.02
CA TRP A 19 -0.20 10.22 -3.93
C TRP A 19 0.57 11.37 -3.28
N PHE A 20 0.28 12.60 -3.69
CA PHE A 20 0.88 13.80 -3.12
C PHE A 20 0.64 13.88 -1.62
N HIS A 21 -0.59 13.69 -1.14
CA HIS A 21 -0.90 13.67 0.30
C HIS A 21 -0.14 12.58 1.07
N ILE A 22 0.09 11.41 0.47
CA ILE A 22 0.90 10.35 1.08
C ILE A 22 2.37 10.81 1.17
N THR A 23 2.95 11.25 0.05
CA THR A 23 4.37 11.61 -0.03
C THR A 23 4.73 12.90 0.70
N GLU A 24 3.77 13.80 0.93
CA GLU A 24 3.97 15.04 1.69
C GLU A 24 4.48 14.75 3.11
N ASN A 25 3.99 13.68 3.73
CA ASN A 25 4.42 13.24 5.06
C ASN A 25 5.37 12.02 5.03
N HIS A 26 5.51 11.39 3.86
CA HIS A 26 6.33 10.19 3.64
C HIS A 26 7.16 10.35 2.36
N ASN A 27 8.10 11.30 2.38
CA ASN A 27 8.97 11.57 1.23
C ASN A 27 9.85 10.37 0.86
N ASP A 28 10.08 9.45 1.80
CA ASP A 28 10.71 8.15 1.56
C ASP A 28 9.95 7.30 0.53
N LEU A 29 8.67 7.57 0.29
CA LEU A 29 7.84 6.87 -0.70
C LEU A 29 7.88 7.49 -2.10
N ALA A 30 8.38 8.71 -2.26
CA ALA A 30 8.22 9.48 -3.51
C ALA A 30 8.77 8.75 -4.76
N GLY A 31 9.74 7.86 -4.59
CA GLY A 31 10.31 7.04 -5.65
C GLY A 31 9.58 5.74 -5.97
N TYR A 32 8.58 5.33 -5.18
CA TYR A 32 8.01 3.98 -5.22
C TYR A 32 6.56 3.90 -5.74
N TYR A 33 6.16 4.87 -6.55
CA TYR A 33 4.78 4.97 -7.05
C TYR A 33 4.36 3.72 -7.84
N PHE A 34 5.24 3.25 -8.74
CA PHE A 34 4.92 2.11 -9.60
C PHE A 34 5.03 0.78 -8.86
N GLU A 35 5.99 0.66 -7.96
CA GLU A 35 6.21 -0.51 -7.11
C GLU A 35 5.03 -0.72 -6.14
N LEU A 36 4.41 0.38 -5.69
CA LEU A 36 3.18 0.33 -4.89
C LEU A 36 2.02 -0.21 -5.73
N LEU A 37 1.84 0.28 -6.96
CA LEU A 37 0.80 -0.23 -7.87
C LEU A 37 1.03 -1.71 -8.19
N GLU A 38 2.26 -2.10 -8.47
CA GLU A 38 2.63 -3.50 -8.72
C GLU A 38 2.35 -4.37 -7.49
N THR A 39 2.61 -3.89 -6.28
CA THR A 39 2.29 -4.61 -5.03
C THR A 39 0.79 -4.88 -4.89
N ILE A 40 -0.05 -3.99 -5.40
CA ILE A 40 -1.51 -4.17 -5.41
C ILE A 40 -1.92 -5.26 -6.40
N GLU A 41 -1.34 -5.23 -7.60
CA GLU A 41 -1.68 -6.15 -8.69
C GLU A 41 -1.09 -7.55 -8.51
N LYS A 42 0.15 -7.62 -8.04
CA LYS A 42 0.99 -8.82 -8.02
C LYS A 42 1.77 -8.91 -6.70
N PRO A 43 1.07 -9.09 -5.57
CA PRO A 43 1.74 -9.30 -4.29
C PRO A 43 2.49 -10.64 -4.28
N ASP A 44 3.71 -10.67 -3.74
CA ASP A 44 4.50 -11.89 -3.61
C ASP A 44 3.89 -12.89 -2.61
N LEU A 45 3.26 -12.37 -1.55
CA LEU A 45 2.57 -13.17 -0.53
C LEU A 45 1.41 -12.40 0.08
N ILE A 46 0.28 -13.09 0.23
CA ILE A 46 -0.91 -12.58 0.92
C ILE A 46 -1.15 -13.43 2.16
N VAL A 47 -1.15 -12.80 3.33
CA VAL A 47 -1.35 -13.46 4.62
C VAL A 47 -2.62 -12.93 5.26
N ARG A 48 -3.44 -13.77 5.89
CA ARG A 48 -4.57 -13.27 6.67
C ARG A 48 -4.07 -12.48 7.89
N GLY A 49 -4.49 -11.22 7.97
CA GLY A 49 -4.37 -10.39 9.15
C GLY A 49 -5.50 -10.66 10.15
N ASN A 50 -5.53 -9.87 11.23
CA ASN A 50 -6.58 -9.95 12.24
C ASN A 50 -7.82 -9.19 11.76
N LYS A 51 -9.00 -9.57 12.27
CA LYS A 51 -10.29 -8.90 11.98
C LYS A 51 -10.66 -8.82 10.49
N GLY A 52 -10.33 -9.84 9.69
CA GLY A 52 -10.75 -9.92 8.29
C GLY A 52 -9.84 -9.19 7.30
N THR A 53 -8.73 -8.59 7.74
CA THR A 53 -7.76 -7.96 6.84
C THR A 53 -6.85 -8.99 6.17
N LEU A 54 -6.28 -8.63 5.03
CA LEU A 54 -5.24 -9.35 4.29
C LEU A 54 -3.97 -8.52 4.30
N LYS A 55 -2.87 -9.06 4.79
CA LYS A 55 -1.56 -8.44 4.72
C LYS A 55 -0.86 -8.84 3.43
N VAL A 56 -0.15 -7.91 2.84
CA VAL A 56 0.66 -8.15 1.66
C VAL A 56 2.14 -8.05 2.00
N SER A 57 2.94 -8.98 1.49
CA SER A 57 4.39 -8.86 1.38
C SER A 57 4.74 -8.81 -0.11
N SER A 58 5.59 -7.87 -0.47
CA SER A 58 6.13 -7.67 -1.82
C SER A 58 7.57 -7.14 -1.73
N ASP A 59 8.26 -6.98 -2.85
CA ASP A 59 9.56 -6.29 -2.93
C ASP A 59 9.57 -4.88 -2.30
N LEU A 60 8.41 -4.26 -2.08
CA LEU A 60 8.26 -3.04 -1.28
C LEU A 60 8.78 -3.21 0.18
N THR A 61 8.76 -4.44 0.70
CA THR A 61 9.30 -4.79 2.04
C THR A 61 10.82 -4.93 2.06
N LYS A 62 11.48 -5.01 0.88
CA LYS A 62 12.95 -5.00 0.74
C LYS A 62 13.52 -3.60 0.63
N LEU A 63 12.68 -2.60 0.41
CA LEU A 63 13.08 -1.20 0.51
C LEU A 63 13.53 -0.92 1.96
N PRO A 64 14.37 0.10 2.21
CA PRO A 64 14.75 0.52 3.57
C PRO A 64 13.56 1.14 4.35
N ILE A 65 12.34 0.69 4.09
CA ILE A 65 11.08 1.15 4.63
C ILE A 65 10.61 0.11 5.64
N THR A 66 11.21 0.14 6.83
CA THR A 66 10.90 -0.76 7.94
C THR A 66 9.49 -0.59 8.53
N HIS A 67 8.63 0.26 7.94
CA HIS A 67 7.45 0.81 8.63
C HIS A 67 6.15 0.90 7.80
N VAL A 68 6.11 0.40 6.56
CA VAL A 68 4.86 0.32 5.77
C VAL A 68 4.19 -1.02 5.99
N ARG A 69 2.91 -0.98 6.35
CA ARG A 69 2.07 -2.17 6.46
C ARG A 69 0.83 -1.99 5.59
N ALA A 70 0.70 -2.84 4.57
CA ALA A 70 -0.51 -2.94 3.77
C ALA A 70 -1.46 -3.97 4.40
N ASP A 71 -2.69 -3.55 4.72
CA ASP A 71 -3.80 -4.38 5.18
C ASP A 71 -4.99 -4.14 4.22
N TYR A 72 -5.39 -5.13 3.43
CA TYR A 72 -6.57 -5.06 2.56
C TYR A 72 -7.79 -5.67 3.26
N ASP A 73 -8.86 -4.90 3.40
CA ASP A 73 -10.15 -5.37 3.92
C ASP A 73 -11.03 -5.82 2.76
N LYS A 74 -11.35 -7.12 2.74
CA LYS A 74 -12.18 -7.75 1.70
C LYS A 74 -13.68 -7.42 1.81
N GLU A 75 -14.17 -7.03 2.99
CA GLU A 75 -15.59 -6.72 3.22
C GLU A 75 -15.87 -5.26 2.87
N ALA A 76 -14.94 -4.37 3.21
CA ALA A 76 -15.02 -2.96 2.87
C ALA A 76 -14.47 -2.64 1.46
N ASP A 77 -13.69 -3.57 0.89
CA ASP A 77 -12.99 -3.40 -0.38
C ASP A 77 -12.00 -2.21 -0.37
N VAL A 78 -11.23 -2.12 0.71
CA VAL A 78 -10.33 -1.00 1.00
C VAL A 78 -8.93 -1.51 1.31
N LEU A 79 -7.91 -0.94 0.65
CA LEU A 79 -6.51 -1.12 1.01
C LEU A 79 -6.10 -0.06 2.03
N TYR A 80 -5.74 -0.49 3.23
CA TYR A 80 -5.13 0.33 4.26
C TYR A 80 -3.61 0.26 4.14
N LEU A 81 -2.99 1.41 3.87
CA LEU A 81 -1.54 1.57 4.02
C LEU A 81 -1.29 2.25 5.36
N SER A 82 -0.81 1.47 6.32
CA SER A 82 -0.42 1.98 7.63
C SER A 82 1.07 2.30 7.59
N PHE A 83 1.36 3.57 7.80
CA PHE A 83 2.70 4.07 8.06
C PHE A 83 2.81 4.26 9.58
N ARG A 84 3.89 3.82 10.24
CA ARG A 84 4.08 4.27 11.64
C ARG A 84 4.14 5.79 11.64
N LYS A 85 3.49 6.45 12.62
CA LYS A 85 3.64 7.89 12.84
C LYS A 85 5.13 8.23 12.78
N PRO A 86 5.55 9.28 12.05
CA PRO A 86 6.92 9.75 12.14
C PRO A 86 7.22 10.00 13.62
N GLN A 87 8.27 9.35 14.14
CA GLN A 87 8.85 9.81 15.39
C GLN A 87 9.46 11.17 15.09
N ASN A 88 8.81 12.20 15.65
CA ASN A 88 9.20 13.60 15.65
C ASN A 88 8.83 14.38 14.38
N ALA A 89 7.74 15.15 14.51
CA ALA A 89 7.63 16.50 13.95
C ALA A 89 7.58 17.46 15.15
#